data_AF-A0A091RN79-F1
#
_entry.id   AF-A0A091RN79-F1
#
_cell.length_a   1.000
_cell.length_b   1.000
_cell.length_c   1.000
_cell.angle_alpha   90.00
_cell.angle_beta   90.00
_cell.angle_gamma   90.00
#
_symmetry.space_group_name_H-M   'P 1'
#
loop_
_entity.id
_entity.type
_entity.pdbx_description
1 polymer ?
#
loop_
_entity_poly.entity_id
_entity_poly.type
_entity_poly.pdbx_seq_one_letter_code
_entity_poly.pdbx_strand_id
1 'polypeptide(L)' 'GLSYVLEYIKSKGEYDEEVVQDRIRIFIEKKAQLTLTGTEMDYVEDKLSSEFVFSNPNIKRISGCGESFNM' A
#
# COMPACT_ATOMS: atom_id res chain seq x y z
N GLY A 1 -7.06 6.97 -12.24
CA GLY A 1 -6.22 7.28 -11.07
C GLY A 1 -5.24 6.14 -10.85
N LEU A 2 -4.20 6.35 -10.05
CA LEU A 2 -3.39 5.25 -9.53
C LEU A 2 -4.17 4.66 -8.34
N SER A 3 -4.53 3.38 -8.42
CA SER A 3 -5.19 2.67 -7.33
C SER A 3 -4.19 1.74 -6.69
N TYR A 4 -4.12 1.77 -5.35
CA TYR A 4 -3.34 0.81 -4.58
C TYR A 4 -4.21 -0.42 -4.32
N VAL A 5 -3.65 -1.60 -4.61
CA VAL A 5 -4.33 -2.88 -4.40
C VAL A 5 -3.50 -3.67 -3.40
N LEU A 6 -4.13 -4.07 -2.30
CA LEU A 6 -3.55 -4.93 -1.28
C LEU A 6 -4.21 -6.30 -1.40
N GLU A 7 -3.41 -7.33 -1.69
CA GLU A 7 -3.88 -8.70 -1.78
C GLU A 7 -2.96 -9.64 -0.99
N TYR A 8 -3.57 -10.62 -0.33
CA TYR A 8 -2.80 -11.69 0.31
C TYR A 8 -2.23 -12.62 -0.76
N ILE A 9 -0.92 -12.80 -0.75
CA ILE A 9 -0.25 -13.72 -1.66
C ILE A 9 0.11 -15.03 -0.94
N LYS A 10 0.07 -16.13 -1.69
CA LYS A 10 0.51 -17.45 -1.18
C LYS A 10 2.01 -17.67 -1.34
N SER A 11 2.66 -16.95 -2.25
CA SER A 11 4.10 -17.06 -2.53
C SER A 11 4.62 -15.78 -3.17
N LYS A 12 5.88 -15.44 -2.86
CA LYS A 12 6.57 -14.30 -3.46
C LYS A 12 6.88 -14.55 -4.93
N GLY A 13 6.77 -13.52 -5.75
CA GLY A 13 7.30 -13.52 -7.11
C GLY A 13 8.83 -13.57 -7.13
N GLU A 14 9.38 -13.98 -8.28
CA GLU A 14 10.83 -14.05 -8.50
C GLU A 14 11.51 -12.68 -8.39
N TYR A 15 10.80 -11.62 -8.82
CA TYR A 15 11.29 -10.25 -8.87
C TYR A 15 10.62 -9.32 -7.86
N ASP A 16 9.85 -9.88 -6.93
CA ASP A 16 9.20 -9.08 -5.89
C ASP A 16 10.22 -8.65 -4.86
N GLU A 17 10.13 -7.38 -4.47
CA GLU A 17 10.90 -6.87 -3.35
C GLU A 17 10.20 -7.24 -2.05
N GLU A 18 10.91 -7.93 -1.17
CA GLU A 18 10.41 -8.27 0.16
C GLU A 18 10.80 -7.17 1.14
N VAL A 19 9.79 -6.59 1.79
CA VAL A 19 9.95 -5.63 2.88
C VAL A 19 9.41 -6.28 4.14
N VAL A 20 10.24 -6.38 5.17
CA VAL A 20 9.86 -6.97 6.46
C VAL A 20 9.87 -5.88 7.53
N GLN A 21 8.72 -5.65 8.15
CA GLN A 21 8.56 -4.67 9.22
C GLN A 21 7.59 -5.21 10.27
N ASP A 22 7.91 -5.07 11.56
CA ASP A 22 7.07 -5.52 12.67
C ASP A 22 6.50 -6.95 12.53
N ARG A 23 7.32 -7.86 11.96
CA ARG A 23 6.98 -9.27 11.65
C ARG A 23 5.94 -9.45 10.53
N ILE A 24 5.52 -8.37 9.89
CA ILE A 24 4.73 -8.35 8.67
C ILE A 24 5.69 -8.42 7.47
N ARG A 25 5.31 -9.19 6.45
CA ARG A 25 6.03 -9.29 5.18
C ARG A 25 5.17 -8.70 4.08
N ILE A 26 5.72 -7.73 3.38
CA ILE A 26 5.11 -7.05 2.25
C ILE A 26 5.94 -7.40 1.03
N PHE A 27 5.27 -7.75 -0.06
CA PHE A 27 5.91 -8.07 -1.33
C PHE A 27 5.47 -7.05 -2.37
N ILE A 28 6.44 -6.39 -2.99
CA ILE A 28 6.21 -5.31 -3.94
C ILE A 28 6.62 -5.80 -5.33
N GLU A 29 5.64 -5.89 -6.24
CA GLU A 29 5.90 -6.23 -7.63
C GLU A 29 6.88 -5.22 -8.26
N LYS A 30 7.85 -5.73 -9.03
CA LYS A 30 8.87 -4.91 -9.70
C LYS A 30 8.31 -3.72 -10.49
N LYS A 31 7.16 -3.91 -11.15
CA LYS A 31 6.49 -2.86 -11.94
C LYS A 31 5.96 -1.71 -11.07
N ALA A 32 5.63 -1.99 -9.81
CA ALA A 32 5.08 -1.03 -8.87
C ALA A 32 6.17 -0.28 -8.08
N GLN A 33 7.38 -0.83 -7.99
CA GLN A 33 8.50 -0.23 -7.24
C GLN A 33 8.79 1.22 -7.67
N LEU A 34 8.80 1.51 -8.98
CA LEU A 34 9.05 2.87 -9.49
C LEU A 34 7.99 3.87 -9.02
N THR A 35 6.73 3.44 -8.96
CA THR A 35 5.60 4.27 -8.51
C THR A 35 5.54 4.40 -7.00
N LEU A 36 5.98 3.37 -6.28
CA LEU A 36 5.98 3.28 -4.81
C LEU A 36 7.23 3.90 -4.17
N THR A 37 8.27 4.20 -4.95
CA THR A 37 9.50 4.80 -4.43
C THR A 37 9.19 6.09 -3.67
N GLY A 38 9.54 6.12 -2.38
CA GLY A 38 9.27 7.24 -1.48
C GLY A 38 7.85 7.29 -0.90
N THR A 39 6.99 6.31 -1.21
CA THR A 39 5.68 6.14 -0.58
C THR A 39 5.86 5.60 0.83
N GLU A 40 5.17 6.21 1.78
CA GLU A 40 5.06 5.72 3.15
C GLU A 40 3.70 5.05 3.32
N MET A 41 3.68 3.86 3.92
CA MET A 41 2.45 3.14 4.29
C MET A 41 2.37 3.09 5.81
N ASP A 42 1.28 3.62 6.35
CA ASP A 42 1.00 3.62 7.78
C ASP A 42 -0.29 2.86 8.07
N TYR A 43 -0.37 2.21 9.23
CA TYR A 43 -1.60 1.56 9.69
C TYR A 43 -2.24 2.41 10.77
N VAL A 44 -3.35 3.05 10.42
CA VAL A 44 -4.09 3.93 11.32
C VAL A 44 -5.27 3.17 11.89
N GLU A 45 -5.30 3.04 13.22
CA GLU A 45 -6.42 2.50 13.97
C GLU A 45 -7.12 3.61 14.75
N ASP A 46 -8.38 3.87 14.42
CA ASP A 46 -9.29 4.72 15.17
C ASP A 46 -10.35 3.85 15.88
N LYS A 47 -11.16 4.46 16.75
CA LYS A 47 -12.18 3.77 17.53
C LYS A 47 -13.24 3.05 16.68
N LEU A 48 -13.36 3.42 15.41
CA LEU A 48 -14.41 2.94 14.50
C LEU A 48 -13.87 2.21 13.26
N SER A 49 -12.58 2.34 12.94
CA SER A 49 -11.98 1.76 11.74
C SER A 49 -10.48 1.55 11.90
N SER A 50 -9.96 0.56 11.18
CA SER A 50 -8.53 0.38 11.02
C SER A 50 -8.22 0.28 9.53
N GLU A 51 -7.33 1.13 9.03
CA GLU A 51 -7.03 1.25 7.60
C GLU A 51 -5.54 1.46 7.33
N PHE A 52 -5.10 1.00 6.16
CA PHE A 52 -3.78 1.33 5.65
C PHE A 52 -3.83 2.64 4.86
N VAL A 53 -3.02 3.61 5.28
CA VAL A 53 -2.91 4.92 4.63
C VAL A 53 -1.62 4.98 3.83
N PHE A 54 -1.73 5.33 2.56
CA PHE A 54 -0.59 5.49 1.66
C PHE A 54 -0.31 6.97 1.39
N SER A 55 0.90 7.42 1.68
CA SER A 55 1.36 8.78 1.44
C SER A 55 2.50 8.76 0.43
N ASN A 56 2.20 9.07 -0.84
CA ASN A 56 3.22 9.16 -1.89
C ASN A 56 3.57 10.64 -2.14
N PRO A 57 4.78 11.13 -1.81
CA PRO A 57 5.18 12.51 -2.04
C PRO A 57 5.21 12.89 -3.53
N ASN A 58 5.32 11.89 -4.43
CA ASN A 58 5.27 12.10 -5.88
C ASN A 58 3.84 12.25 -6.41
N ILE A 59 2.82 11.90 -5.62
CA ILE A 59 1.41 12.04 -5.97
C ILE A 59 0.83 13.14 -5.09
N LYS A 60 0.56 14.32 -5.67
CA LYS A 60 -0.28 15.31 -4.99
C LYS A 60 -1.65 14.69 -4.72
N ARG A 61 -1.90 14.36 -3.45
CA ARG A 61 -3.18 13.91 -2.87
C ARG A 61 -4.34 14.57 -3.62
N ILE A 62 -5.08 13.79 -4.40
CA ILE A 62 -6.39 14.23 -4.90
C ILE A 62 -7.31 14.11 -3.69
N SER A 63 -7.31 15.15 -2.86
CA SER A 63 -8.36 15.36 -1.87
C SER A 63 -9.67 15.48 -2.65
N GLY A 64 -10.51 14.45 -2.62
CA GLY A 64 -11.80 14.56 -3.29
C GLY A 64 -12.56 13.24 -3.38
N CYS A 65 -13.47 13.07 -2.42
CA CYS A 65 -14.57 12.10 -2.38
C CYS A 65 -14.19 10.62 -2.29
N GLY A 66 -14.69 10.00 -1.23
CA GLY A 66 -14.46 8.61 -0.90
C GLY A 66 -14.91 7.63 -1.97
N GLU A 67 -14.08 6.63 -2.20
CA GLU A 67 -14.53 5.39 -2.80
C GLU A 67 -14.02 4.27 -1.88
N SER A 68 -14.98 3.78 -1.11
CA SER A 68 -14.91 2.70 -0.15
C SER A 68 -14.26 1.46 -0.74
N PHE A 69 -13.25 0.90 -0.08
CA PHE A 69 -12.85 -0.48 -0.32
C PHE A 69 -13.85 -1.41 0.40
N ASN A 70 -14.62 -2.19 -0.36
CA ASN A 70 -15.36 -3.33 0.18
C ASN A 70 -14.37 -4.47 0.45
N MET A 71 -14.58 -5.15 1.58
CA MET A 71 -13.94 -6.41 1.98
C MET A 71 -14.23 -7.55 1.02
#